data_AF-A0A848VAR5-F1
#
_entry.id   AF-A0A848VAR5-F1
#
_cell.length_a   1.000
_cell.length_b   1.000
_cell.length_c   1.000
_cell.angle_alpha   90.00
_cell.angle_beta   90.00
_cell.angle_gamma   90.00
#
_symmetry.space_group_name_H-M   'P 1'
#
loop_
_entity.id
_entity.type
_entity.pdbx_description
1 polymer ?
#
loop_
_entity_poly.entity_id
_entity_poly.type
_entity_poly.pdbx_seq_one_letter_code
_entity_poly.pdbx_strand_id
1 'polypeptide(L)'
;MTSFAENFEKISDLQKQGLEPFRNFTVFAVDAFEKVARQNYAFAGDLLEFAVAQAKLPVDVVEPKALFEAQIASNKAFAELLTDRTNQYVELGKSLKDTSATLFEKDIVEPAKQAAEAAAKKAA
;
A
#
# COMPACT_ATOMS: atom_id res chain seq x y z
N MET A 1 33.17 37.86 -0.17
CA MET A 1 32.55 36.92 -1.13
C MET A 1 31.94 35.67 -0.48
N THR A 2 32.16 35.42 0.81
CA THR A 2 31.57 34.29 1.56
C THR A 2 30.05 34.40 1.78
N SER A 3 29.54 35.61 2.06
CA SER A 3 28.11 35.85 2.34
C SER A 3 27.15 35.45 1.21
N PHE A 4 27.55 35.56 -0.06
CA PHE A 4 26.67 35.19 -1.17
C PHE A 4 26.56 33.67 -1.31
N ALA A 5 27.69 32.96 -1.19
CA ALA A 5 27.73 31.51 -1.21
C ALA A 5 26.97 30.90 -0.02
N GLU A 6 27.19 31.42 1.19
CA GLU A 6 26.48 30.99 2.42
C GLU A 6 24.96 31.24 2.34
N ASN A 7 24.55 32.38 1.77
CA ASN A 7 23.12 32.67 1.56
C ASN A 7 22.50 31.78 0.48
N PHE A 8 23.26 31.47 -0.59
CA PHE A 8 22.80 30.58 -1.66
C PHE A 8 22.64 29.14 -1.16
N GLU A 9 23.60 28.63 -0.36
CA GLU A 9 23.49 27.32 0.28
C GLU A 9 22.26 27.24 1.19
N LYS A 10 22.01 28.25 2.02
CA LYS A 10 20.80 28.33 2.86
C LYS A 10 19.50 28.29 2.05
N ILE A 11 19.42 29.02 0.94
CA ILE A 11 18.22 29.03 0.09
C ILE A 11 18.02 27.67 -0.59
N SER A 12 19.10 27.06 -1.08
CA SER A 12 19.07 25.70 -1.64
C SER A 12 18.59 24.69 -0.61
N ASP A 13 19.08 24.76 0.63
CA ASP A 13 18.71 23.82 1.68
C ASP A 13 17.27 24.00 2.14
N LEU A 14 16.77 25.24 2.21
CA LEU A 14 15.35 25.51 2.47
C LEU A 14 14.45 24.99 1.34
N GLN A 15 14.88 25.10 0.08
CA GLN A 15 14.16 24.52 -1.05
C GLN A 15 14.14 22.99 -1.00
N LYS A 16 15.26 22.35 -0.65
CA LYS A 16 15.32 20.88 -0.47
C LYS A 16 14.41 20.42 0.66
N GLN A 17 14.48 21.08 1.83
CA GLN A 17 13.63 20.78 2.97
C GLN A 17 12.14 20.97 2.65
N GLY A 18 11.79 21.98 1.84
CA GLY A 18 10.40 22.20 1.41
C GLY A 18 9.88 21.13 0.44
N LEU A 19 10.76 20.45 -0.30
CA LEU A 19 10.40 19.41 -1.27
C LEU A 19 10.49 17.99 -0.72
N GLU A 20 11.22 17.77 0.37
CA GLU A 20 11.38 16.45 1.00
C GLU A 20 10.05 15.77 1.37
N PRO A 21 9.06 16.45 1.99
CA PRO A 21 7.76 15.83 2.29
C PRO A 21 7.05 15.32 1.04
N PHE A 22 7.09 16.10 -0.05
CA PHE A 22 6.48 15.71 -1.32
C PHE A 22 7.19 14.49 -1.93
N ARG A 23 8.52 14.46 -1.86
CA ARG A 23 9.32 13.32 -2.32
C ARG A 23 9.01 12.06 -1.51
N ASN A 24 8.97 12.15 -0.17
CA ASN A 24 8.67 11.02 0.70
C ASN A 24 7.26 10.48 0.45
N PHE A 25 6.28 11.37 0.30
CA PHE A 25 4.92 10.98 -0.06
C PHE A 25 4.85 10.31 -1.44
N THR A 26 5.59 10.81 -2.43
CA THR A 26 5.63 10.20 -3.77
C THR A 26 6.22 8.79 -3.73
N VAL A 27 7.31 8.57 -2.98
CA VAL A 27 7.89 7.24 -2.79
C VAL A 27 6.87 6.29 -2.16
N PHE A 28 6.19 6.74 -1.10
CA PHE A 28 5.10 5.98 -0.47
C PHE A 28 3.97 5.66 -1.45
N ALA A 29 3.53 6.63 -2.26
CA ALA A 29 2.43 6.45 -3.19
C ALA A 29 2.75 5.38 -4.26
N VAL A 30 3.98 5.37 -4.77
CA VAL A 30 4.44 4.36 -5.74
C VAL A 30 4.49 2.97 -5.09
N ASP A 31 5.06 2.85 -3.89
CA ASP A 31 5.10 1.58 -3.15
C ASP A 31 3.69 1.07 -2.79
N ALA A 32 2.81 1.97 -2.38
CA ALA A 32 1.40 1.66 -2.11
C ALA A 32 0.69 1.15 -3.37
N PHE A 33 0.89 1.82 -4.51
CA PHE A 33 0.37 1.39 -5.79
C PHE A 33 0.88 0.00 -6.17
N GLU A 34 2.19 -0.25 -6.05
CA GLU A 34 2.77 -1.56 -6.35
C GLU A 34 2.14 -2.66 -5.49
N LYS A 35 2.03 -2.44 -4.17
CA LYS A 35 1.43 -3.42 -3.24
C LYS A 35 -0.02 -3.74 -3.62
N VAL A 36 -0.84 -2.73 -3.90
CA VAL A 36 -2.23 -2.93 -4.34
C VAL A 36 -2.29 -3.65 -5.68
N ALA A 37 -1.45 -3.27 -6.64
CA ALA A 37 -1.41 -3.91 -7.95
C ALA A 37 -1.02 -5.39 -7.86
N ARG A 38 -0.03 -5.74 -7.03
CA ARG A 38 0.36 -7.13 -6.77
C ARG A 38 -0.75 -7.93 -6.10
N GLN A 39 -1.47 -7.33 -5.16
CA GLN A 39 -2.61 -7.97 -4.51
C GLN A 39 -3.75 -8.25 -5.52
N ASN A 40 -4.05 -7.29 -6.39
CA ASN A 40 -5.03 -7.46 -7.47
C ASN A 40 -4.61 -8.56 -8.46
N TYR A 41 -3.31 -8.61 -8.79
CA TYR A 41 -2.77 -9.65 -9.66
C TYR A 41 -2.92 -11.05 -9.03
N ALA A 42 -2.61 -11.20 -7.74
CA ALA A 42 -2.79 -12.46 -7.03
C ALA A 42 -4.26 -12.90 -7.02
N PHE A 43 -5.19 -11.98 -6.73
CA PHE A 43 -6.62 -12.25 -6.78
C PHE A 43 -7.11 -12.67 -8.18
N ALA A 44 -6.66 -11.99 -9.23
CA ALA A 44 -6.98 -12.36 -10.60
C ALA A 44 -6.45 -13.75 -10.96
N GLY A 45 -5.25 -14.11 -10.48
CA GLY A 45 -4.68 -15.45 -10.61
C GLY A 45 -5.58 -16.52 -9.97
N ASP A 46 -6.04 -16.30 -8.75
CA ASP A 46 -6.93 -17.23 -8.05
C ASP A 46 -8.25 -17.46 -8.78
N LEU A 47 -8.83 -16.40 -9.36
CA LEU A 47 -10.04 -16.51 -10.18
C LEU A 47 -9.83 -17.36 -11.42
N LEU A 48 -8.68 -17.20 -12.08
CA LEU A 48 -8.33 -17.95 -13.27
C LEU A 48 -8.09 -19.43 -12.93
N GLU A 49 -7.37 -19.72 -11.85
CA GLU A 49 -7.15 -21.10 -11.37
C GLU A 49 -8.48 -21.78 -11.02
N PHE A 50 -9.37 -21.08 -10.33
CA PHE A 50 -10.72 -21.59 -10.06
C PHE A 50 -11.49 -21.88 -11.35
N ALA A 51 -11.53 -20.93 -12.30
CA ALA A 51 -12.22 -21.12 -13.57
C ALA A 51 -11.66 -22.30 -14.39
N VAL A 52 -10.34 -22.47 -14.40
CA VAL A 52 -9.68 -23.61 -15.07
C VAL A 52 -10.04 -24.92 -14.38
N ALA A 53 -10.02 -24.97 -13.04
CA ALA A 53 -10.41 -26.17 -12.29
C ALA A 53 -11.88 -26.56 -12.57
N GLN A 54 -12.77 -25.58 -12.60
CA GLN A 54 -14.19 -25.74 -12.93
C GLN A 54 -14.39 -26.29 -14.35
N ALA A 55 -13.66 -25.76 -15.33
CA ALA A 55 -13.72 -26.23 -16.72
C ALA A 55 -13.18 -27.66 -16.89
N LYS A 56 -12.18 -28.06 -16.08
CA LYS A 56 -11.61 -29.42 -16.10
C LYS A 56 -12.46 -30.44 -15.34
N LEU A 57 -13.27 -30.00 -14.38
CA LEU A 57 -14.05 -30.88 -13.52
C LEU A 57 -14.87 -31.96 -14.27
N PRO A 58 -15.64 -31.65 -15.33
CA PRO A 58 -16.39 -32.67 -16.08
C PRO A 58 -15.51 -33.54 -16.99
N VAL A 59 -14.26 -33.17 -17.23
CA VAL A 59 -13.27 -33.99 -17.94
C VAL A 59 -12.65 -35.01 -16.97
N ASP A 60 -12.38 -34.59 -15.73
CA ASP A 60 -11.70 -35.41 -14.73
C ASP A 60 -12.67 -36.33 -13.94
N VAL A 61 -13.94 -35.94 -13.81
CA VAL A 61 -14.95 -36.70 -13.04
C VAL A 61 -16.19 -36.96 -13.88
N VAL A 62 -16.39 -38.23 -14.25
CA VAL A 62 -17.49 -38.65 -15.14
C VAL A 62 -18.76 -39.06 -14.38
N GLU A 63 -18.62 -39.53 -13.14
CA GLU A 63 -19.77 -39.98 -12.35
C GLU A 63 -20.55 -38.78 -11.80
N PRO A 64 -21.87 -38.66 -12.06
CA PRO A 64 -22.64 -37.45 -11.73
C PRO A 64 -22.64 -37.04 -10.26
N LYS A 65 -22.71 -37.99 -9.33
CA LYS A 65 -22.71 -37.70 -7.90
C LYS A 65 -21.33 -37.21 -7.44
N ALA A 66 -20.26 -37.89 -7.85
CA ALA A 66 -18.88 -37.48 -7.58
C ALA A 66 -18.56 -36.11 -8.20
N LEU A 67 -19.07 -35.81 -9.40
CA LEU A 67 -18.96 -34.50 -10.03
C LEU A 67 -19.61 -33.42 -9.14
N PHE A 68 -20.83 -33.67 -8.66
CA PHE A 68 -21.54 -32.74 -7.79
C PHE A 68 -20.82 -32.52 -6.45
N GLU A 69 -20.31 -33.58 -5.85
CA GLU A 69 -19.51 -33.49 -4.62
C GLU A 69 -18.21 -32.69 -4.84
N ALA A 70 -17.51 -32.94 -5.95
CA ALA A 70 -16.30 -32.22 -6.31
C ALA A 70 -16.57 -30.74 -6.61
N GLN A 71 -17.71 -30.42 -7.23
CA GLN A 71 -18.17 -29.06 -7.48
C GLN A 71 -18.40 -28.29 -6.16
N ILE A 72 -19.05 -28.91 -5.19
CA ILE A 72 -19.27 -28.32 -3.85
C ILE A 72 -17.93 -28.09 -3.16
N ALA A 73 -17.04 -29.08 -3.16
CA ALA A 73 -15.74 -28.97 -2.53
C ALA A 73 -14.89 -27.84 -3.15
N SER A 74 -14.86 -27.75 -4.48
CA SER A 74 -14.16 -26.69 -5.21
C SER A 74 -14.70 -25.30 -4.86
N ASN A 75 -16.04 -25.13 -4.85
CA ASN A 75 -16.67 -23.87 -4.47
C ASN A 75 -16.37 -23.46 -3.02
N LYS A 76 -16.35 -24.43 -2.10
CA LYS A 76 -16.02 -24.17 -0.69
C LYS A 76 -14.57 -23.71 -0.53
N ALA A 77 -13.62 -24.41 -1.14
CA ALA A 77 -12.21 -24.04 -1.12
C ALA A 77 -11.98 -22.64 -1.71
N PHE A 78 -12.68 -22.32 -2.80
CA PHE A 78 -12.61 -20.99 -3.40
C PHE A 78 -13.20 -19.90 -2.48
N ALA A 79 -14.32 -20.17 -1.78
CA ALA A 79 -14.89 -19.23 -0.82
C ALA A 79 -13.95 -18.95 0.38
N GLU A 80 -13.24 -19.98 0.86
CA GLU A 80 -12.21 -19.85 1.90
C GLU A 80 -11.06 -18.95 1.38
N LEU A 81 -10.56 -19.20 0.17
CA LEU A 81 -9.54 -18.38 -0.47
C LEU A 81 -9.97 -16.91 -0.64
N LEU A 82 -11.21 -16.65 -1.04
CA LEU A 82 -11.76 -15.29 -1.16
C LEU A 82 -11.80 -14.57 0.20
N THR A 83 -12.09 -15.30 1.26
CA THR A 83 -12.09 -14.75 2.63
C THR A 83 -10.68 -14.34 3.03
N ASP A 84 -9.68 -15.18 2.75
CA ASP A 84 -8.27 -14.86 3.00
C ASP A 84 -7.80 -13.64 2.19
N ARG A 85 -8.18 -13.55 0.91
CA ARG A 85 -7.88 -12.38 0.08
C ARG A 85 -8.50 -11.10 0.63
N THR A 86 -9.74 -11.18 1.10
CA THR A 86 -10.42 -10.04 1.72
C THR A 86 -9.66 -9.56 2.96
N ASN A 87 -9.24 -10.49 3.82
CA ASN A 87 -8.43 -10.16 5.00
C ASN A 87 -7.11 -9.48 4.62
N GLN A 88 -6.42 -9.99 3.59
CA GLN A 88 -5.18 -9.38 3.08
C GLN A 88 -5.40 -7.96 2.57
N TYR A 89 -6.51 -7.66 1.88
CA TYR A 89 -6.84 -6.28 1.48
C TYR A 89 -7.09 -5.37 2.67
N VAL A 90 -7.80 -5.87 3.69
CA VAL A 90 -8.05 -5.11 4.93
C VAL A 90 -6.73 -4.80 5.63
N GLU A 91 -5.84 -5.76 5.75
CA GLU A 91 -4.51 -5.58 6.34
C GLU A 91 -3.65 -4.60 5.54
N LEU A 92 -3.64 -4.72 4.21
CA LEU A 92 -2.95 -3.77 3.34
C LEU A 92 -3.49 -2.35 3.53
N GLY A 93 -4.82 -2.18 3.53
CA GLY A 93 -5.47 -0.88 3.75
C GLY A 93 -5.11 -0.26 5.10
N LYS A 94 -5.09 -1.06 6.17
CA LYS A 94 -4.64 -0.63 7.50
C LYS A 94 -3.17 -0.19 7.47
N SER A 95 -2.29 -1.02 6.91
CA SER A 95 -0.86 -0.72 6.80
C SER A 95 -0.59 0.58 6.02
N LEU A 96 -1.27 0.79 4.90
CA LEU A 96 -1.14 2.02 4.10
C LEU A 96 -1.65 3.25 4.86
N LYS A 97 -2.79 3.13 5.56
CA LYS A 97 -3.32 4.19 6.42
C LYS A 97 -2.29 4.58 7.49
N ASP A 98 -1.79 3.60 8.24
CA ASP A 98 -0.86 3.84 9.36
C ASP A 98 0.47 4.44 8.87
N THR A 99 0.97 3.96 7.72
CA THR A 99 2.18 4.50 7.09
C THR A 99 1.97 5.95 6.64
N SER A 100 0.83 6.25 6.01
CA SER A 100 0.51 7.61 5.56
C SER A 100 0.35 8.59 6.73
N ALA A 101 -0.26 8.16 7.83
CA ALA A 101 -0.41 8.96 9.05
C ALA A 101 0.97 9.24 9.68
N THR A 102 1.84 8.23 9.73
CA THR A 102 3.21 8.36 10.23
C THR A 102 4.03 9.35 9.40
N LEU A 103 3.92 9.27 8.06
CA LEU A 103 4.58 10.22 7.16
C LEU A 103 4.08 11.64 7.37
N PHE A 104 2.76 11.83 7.54
CA PHE A 104 2.20 13.16 7.79
C PHE A 104 2.68 13.75 9.13
N GLU A 105 2.66 12.95 10.20
CA GLU A 105 3.14 13.39 11.52
C GLU A 105 4.61 13.82 11.45
N LYS A 106 5.46 12.96 10.87
CA LYS A 106 6.90 13.18 10.77
C LYS A 106 7.29 14.32 9.84
N ASP A 107 6.68 14.41 8.66
CA ASP A 107 7.16 15.30 7.61
C ASP A 107 6.44 16.67 7.61
N ILE A 108 5.29 16.80 8.29
CA ILE A 108 4.50 18.04 8.34
C ILE A 108 4.32 18.54 9.77
N VAL A 109 3.81 17.70 10.68
CA VAL A 109 3.42 18.14 12.03
C VAL A 109 4.64 18.43 12.90
N GLU A 110 5.59 17.50 12.99
CA GLU A 110 6.80 17.66 13.79
C GLU A 110 7.65 18.89 13.37
N PRO A 111 7.95 19.11 12.07
CA PRO A 111 8.70 20.29 11.64
C PRO A 111 7.96 21.61 11.95
N ALA A 112 6.64 21.64 11.75
CA ALA A 112 5.82 22.82 12.08
C ALA A 112 5.86 23.13 13.59
N LYS A 113 5.78 22.09 14.43
CA LYS A 113 5.89 22.23 15.88
C LYS A 113 7.27 22.76 16.30
N GLN A 114 8.35 22.18 15.74
CA GLN A 114 9.71 22.63 16.02
C GLN A 114 9.94 24.09 15.58
N ALA A 115 9.40 24.49 14.43
CA ALA A 115 9.48 25.86 13.95
C ALA A 115 8.75 26.84 14.90
N ALA A 116 7.55 26.47 15.38
CA ALA A 116 6.80 27.27 16.33
C ALA A 116 7.53 27.41 17.68
N GLU A 117 8.10 26.34 18.21
CA GLU A 117 8.88 26.35 19.45
C GLU A 117 10.17 27.20 19.32
N ALA A 118 10.85 27.11 18.18
CA ALA A 118 12.03 27.92 17.90
C ALA A 118 11.71 29.42 17.78
N ALA A 119 10.56 29.75 17.18
CA ALA A 119 10.08 31.14 17.10
C ALA A 119 9.73 31.69 18.48
N ALA A 120 9.05 30.91 19.32
CA ALA A 120 8.72 31.30 20.69
C ALA A 120 9.96 31.56 21.55
N LYS A 121 11.01 30.72 21.42
CA LYS A 121 12.30 30.93 22.13
C LYS A 121 13.08 32.15 21.67
N LYS A 122 12.89 32.63 20.43
CA LYS A 122 13.53 33.86 19.93
C LYS A 122 12.78 35.14 20.35
N ALA A 123 11.53 35.01 20.78
CA ALA A 123 10.68 36.12 21.20
C ALA A 123 10.70 36.36 22.74
N ALA A 124 11.31 35.45 23.50
CA ALA A 124 11.55 35.54 24.94
C ALA A 124 12.99 35.97 25.23
#